data_AF-A0A7Z9WKG2-F1
#
_entry.id   AF-A0A7Z9WKG2-F1
#
_cell.length_a   1.000
_cell.length_b   1.000
_cell.length_c   1.000
_cell.angle_alpha   90.00
_cell.angle_beta   90.00
_cell.angle_gamma   90.00
#
_symmetry.space_group_name_H-M   'P 1'
#
loop_
_entity.id
_entity.type
_entity.pdbx_description
1 polymer ?
#
loop_
_entity_poly.entity_id
_entity_poly.type
_entity_poly.pdbx_seq_one_letter_code
_entity_poly.pdbx_strand_id
1 'polypeptide(L)'
;EEAEKLRALIEEGRQARNRLVEANLRLAVSIARRYIGTGIPLADLIQEGNLGLVRAAEKFDPAVGRFSTYATWWIRQAIERALAQEGALRLPLHTQEELRRLRQAREQHLQETGREPTEEELAEMLDMKPERLHQLLQAARGAVSLSQPVGDDDELGELIALDAPGPFEEAARHALREALEDALSTLGAREARVVRLYFGLEDGQAYTLKEIGDEFHLTRERIRQILREALRALAHPARRRRLQEFIHA
;
A
#
# COMPACT_ATOMS: atom_id res chain seq x y z
N GLU A 1 -51.48 3.75 5.76
CA GLU A 1 -51.72 2.84 6.90
C GLU A 1 -50.76 1.64 6.95
N GLU A 2 -50.76 0.71 5.99
CA GLU A 2 -49.92 -0.51 6.10
C GLU A 2 -48.41 -0.22 6.09
N ALA A 3 -47.96 0.70 5.24
CA ALA A 3 -46.57 1.17 5.23
C ALA A 3 -46.15 1.88 6.53
N GLU A 4 -47.08 2.57 7.21
CA GLU A 4 -46.78 3.23 8.49
C GLU A 4 -46.69 2.22 9.63
N LYS A 5 -47.56 1.20 9.63
CA LYS A 5 -47.48 0.08 10.59
C LYS A 5 -46.17 -0.68 10.45
N LEU A 6 -45.73 -0.96 9.21
CA LEU A 6 -44.44 -1.61 8.94
C LEU A 6 -43.26 -0.75 9.42
N ARG A 7 -43.32 0.58 9.20
CA ARG A 7 -42.28 1.50 9.68
C ARG A 7 -42.21 1.54 11.20
N ALA A 8 -43.34 1.57 11.89
CA ALA A 8 -43.40 1.54 13.35
C ALA A 8 -42.80 0.24 13.91
N LEU A 9 -43.12 -0.90 13.29
CA LEU A 9 -42.60 -2.21 13.71
C LEU A 9 -41.07 -2.32 13.54
N ILE A 10 -40.54 -1.77 12.44
CA ILE A 10 -39.08 -1.70 12.21
C ILE A 10 -38.40 -0.86 13.29
N GLU A 11 -39.00 0.28 13.66
CA GLU A 11 -38.44 1.17 14.67
C GLU A 11 -38.46 0.53 16.06
N GLU A 12 -39.55 -0.14 16.43
CA GLU A 12 -39.63 -0.90 17.67
C GLU A 12 -38.56 -2.00 17.73
N GLY A 13 -38.36 -2.73 16.62
CA GLY A 13 -37.30 -3.74 16.50
C GLY A 13 -35.89 -3.14 16.68
N ARG A 14 -35.63 -1.96 16.10
CA ARG A 14 -34.35 -1.25 16.29
C ARG A 14 -34.14 -0.84 17.74
N GLN A 15 -35.16 -0.32 18.41
CA GLN A 15 -35.09 0.07 19.82
C GLN A 15 -34.87 -1.14 20.73
N ALA A 16 -35.52 -2.27 20.45
CA ALA A 16 -35.30 -3.51 21.19
C ALA A 16 -33.86 -4.02 21.03
N ARG A 17 -33.33 -4.03 19.80
CA ARG A 17 -31.93 -4.37 19.52
C ARG A 17 -30.96 -3.45 20.26
N ASN A 18 -31.17 -2.14 20.21
CA ASN A 18 -30.29 -1.17 20.86
C ASN A 18 -30.28 -1.39 22.39
N ARG A 19 -31.46 -1.59 23.01
CA ARG A 19 -31.56 -1.93 24.43
C ARG A 19 -30.81 -3.22 24.79
N LEU A 20 -30.90 -4.26 23.95
CA LEU A 20 -30.17 -5.51 24.15
C LEU A 20 -28.64 -5.31 24.10
N VAL A 21 -28.16 -4.50 23.16
CA VAL A 21 -26.74 -4.15 23.02
C VAL A 21 -26.26 -3.33 24.22
N GLU A 22 -26.97 -2.25 24.58
CA GLU A 22 -26.63 -1.35 25.68
C GLU A 22 -26.53 -2.09 27.02
N ALA A 23 -27.47 -3.00 27.29
CA ALA A 23 -27.47 -3.82 28.50
C ALA A 23 -26.23 -4.74 28.61
N ASN A 24 -25.56 -5.04 27.48
CA ASN A 24 -24.45 -5.98 27.41
C ASN A 24 -23.10 -5.33 27.06
N LEU A 25 -22.98 -4.00 27.01
CA LEU A 25 -21.71 -3.32 26.70
C LEU A 25 -20.56 -3.74 27.64
N ARG A 26 -20.86 -4.04 28.91
CA ARG A 26 -19.87 -4.52 29.89
C ARG A 26 -19.22 -5.84 29.48
N LEU A 27 -19.94 -6.70 28.74
CA LEU A 27 -19.41 -7.95 28.21
C LEU A 27 -18.30 -7.68 27.19
N ALA A 28 -18.54 -6.75 26.25
CA ALA A 28 -17.53 -6.36 25.27
C ALA A 28 -16.26 -5.83 25.95
N VAL A 29 -16.42 -4.96 26.96
CA VAL A 29 -15.30 -4.47 27.77
C VAL A 29 -14.52 -5.59 28.46
N SER A 30 -15.21 -6.55 29.08
CA SER A 30 -14.55 -7.68 29.75
C SER A 30 -13.75 -8.58 28.81
N ILE A 31 -14.23 -8.76 27.57
CA ILE A 31 -13.55 -9.57 26.57
C ILE A 31 -12.36 -8.81 25.97
N ALA A 32 -12.54 -7.52 25.65
CA ALA A 32 -11.51 -6.65 25.09
C ALA A 32 -10.30 -6.49 26.00
N ARG A 33 -10.49 -6.49 27.33
CA ARG A 33 -9.39 -6.43 28.31
C ARG A 33 -8.34 -7.54 28.17
N ARG A 34 -8.70 -8.70 27.60
CA ARG A 34 -7.74 -9.79 27.36
C ARG A 34 -6.77 -9.52 26.21
N TYR A 35 -7.05 -8.51 25.39
CA TYR A 35 -6.26 -8.15 24.21
C TYR A 35 -5.43 -6.87 24.45
N ILE A 36 -5.34 -6.39 25.69
CA ILE A 36 -4.46 -5.26 26.03
C ILE A 36 -3.00 -5.63 25.73
N GLY A 37 -2.25 -4.71 25.13
CA GLY A 37 -0.84 -4.91 24.79
C GLY A 37 -0.60 -5.54 23.42
N THR A 38 -1.64 -5.69 22.60
CA THR A 38 -1.52 -6.23 21.22
C THR A 38 -1.27 -5.15 20.15
N GLY A 39 -1.02 -3.91 20.55
CA GLY A 39 -0.76 -2.77 19.65
C GLY A 39 -1.93 -1.81 19.51
N ILE A 40 -3.16 -2.30 19.66
CA ILE A 40 -4.39 -1.49 19.56
C ILE A 40 -4.74 -0.86 20.92
N PRO A 41 -5.11 0.43 20.98
CA PRO A 41 -5.68 1.04 22.17
C PRO A 41 -6.92 0.30 22.69
N LEU A 42 -7.08 0.23 24.02
CA LEU A 42 -8.22 -0.48 24.63
C LEU A 42 -9.58 0.09 24.16
N ALA A 43 -9.67 1.41 23.95
CA ALA A 43 -10.88 2.04 23.46
C ALA A 43 -11.30 1.46 22.09
N ASP A 44 -10.35 1.30 21.17
CA ASP A 44 -10.62 0.79 19.83
C ASP A 44 -10.98 -0.70 19.87
N LEU A 45 -10.30 -1.49 20.71
CA LEU A 45 -10.68 -2.89 20.97
C LEU A 45 -12.12 -3.01 21.50
N ILE A 46 -12.53 -2.09 22.38
CA ILE A 46 -13.91 -2.04 22.89
C ILE A 46 -14.89 -1.70 21.76
N GLN A 47 -14.55 -0.75 20.89
CA GLN A 47 -15.40 -0.36 19.77
C GLN A 47 -15.58 -1.50 18.76
N GLU A 48 -14.51 -2.21 18.43
CA GLU A 48 -14.56 -3.41 17.58
C GLU A 48 -15.36 -4.54 18.25
N GLY A 49 -15.18 -4.73 19.55
CA GLY A 49 -16.00 -5.63 20.34
C GLY A 49 -17.49 -5.26 20.32
N ASN A 50 -17.81 -3.97 20.40
CA ASN A 50 -19.19 -3.46 20.33
C ASN A 50 -19.81 -3.70 18.96
N LEU A 51 -19.04 -3.57 17.86
CA LEU A 51 -19.50 -3.96 16.52
C LEU A 51 -19.82 -5.46 16.44
N GLY A 52 -19.00 -6.31 17.07
CA GLY A 52 -19.28 -7.74 17.23
C GLY A 52 -20.57 -8.00 18.02
N LEU A 53 -20.78 -7.27 19.12
CA LEU A 53 -21.98 -7.37 19.96
C LEU A 53 -23.25 -6.97 19.20
N VAL A 54 -23.21 -5.90 18.39
CA VAL A 54 -24.33 -5.49 17.54
C VAL A 54 -24.68 -6.60 16.54
N ARG A 55 -23.69 -7.19 15.86
CA ARG A 55 -23.92 -8.31 14.93
C ARG A 55 -24.50 -9.53 15.64
N ALA A 56 -24.08 -9.80 16.87
CA ALA A 56 -24.65 -10.87 17.68
C ALA A 56 -26.14 -10.60 17.95
N ALA A 57 -26.50 -9.37 18.34
CA ALA A 57 -27.88 -8.99 18.63
C ALA A 57 -28.79 -9.11 17.39
N GLU A 58 -28.27 -8.84 16.19
CA GLU A 58 -29.03 -8.94 14.93
C GLU A 58 -29.32 -10.39 14.51
N LYS A 59 -28.47 -11.34 14.91
CA LYS A 59 -28.54 -12.74 14.48
C LYS A 59 -28.95 -13.71 15.60
N PHE A 60 -29.18 -13.20 16.80
CA PHE A 60 -29.45 -14.03 17.95
C PHE A 60 -30.87 -14.60 17.92
N ASP A 61 -30.96 -15.91 18.10
CA ASP A 61 -32.21 -16.61 18.34
C ASP A 61 -32.33 -16.97 19.84
N PRO A 62 -33.32 -16.41 20.57
CA PRO A 62 -33.57 -16.72 21.97
C PRO A 62 -33.86 -18.20 22.27
N ALA A 63 -34.29 -18.99 21.28
CA ALA A 63 -34.56 -20.41 21.47
C ALA A 63 -33.28 -21.25 21.65
N VAL A 64 -32.12 -20.75 21.20
CA VAL A 64 -30.86 -21.49 21.15
C VAL A 64 -30.08 -21.39 22.47
N GLY A 65 -30.31 -20.35 23.30
CA GLY A 65 -29.68 -20.25 24.62
C GLY A 65 -29.50 -18.83 25.14
N ARG A 66 -28.50 -18.61 26.01
CA ARG A 66 -28.21 -17.30 26.59
C ARG A 66 -27.44 -16.40 25.62
N PHE A 67 -27.88 -15.16 25.48
CA PHE A 67 -27.26 -14.16 24.61
C PHE A 67 -25.76 -13.94 24.89
N SER A 68 -25.36 -13.89 26.17
CA SER A 68 -23.96 -13.64 26.55
C SER A 68 -22.99 -14.71 26.02
N THR A 69 -23.41 -15.98 26.01
CA THR A 69 -22.60 -17.08 25.48
C THR A 69 -22.43 -16.94 23.96
N TYR A 70 -23.51 -16.63 23.24
CA TYR A 70 -23.48 -16.42 21.79
C TYR A 70 -22.66 -15.18 21.40
N ALA A 71 -22.90 -14.05 22.08
CA ALA A 71 -22.22 -12.79 21.82
C ALA A 71 -20.71 -12.87 22.06
N THR A 72 -20.26 -13.70 23.00
CA THR A 72 -18.83 -13.89 23.29
C THR A 72 -18.04 -14.29 22.03
N TRP A 73 -18.58 -15.17 21.18
CA TRP A 73 -17.91 -15.58 19.93
C TRP A 73 -17.81 -14.42 18.93
N TRP A 74 -18.90 -13.68 18.73
CA TRP A 74 -18.94 -12.54 17.81
C TRP A 74 -18.04 -11.38 18.25
N ILE A 75 -17.99 -11.09 19.56
CA ILE A 75 -17.10 -10.08 20.12
C ILE A 75 -15.65 -10.48 19.90
N ARG A 76 -15.28 -11.74 20.24
CA ARG A 76 -13.94 -12.27 20.00
C ARG A 76 -13.54 -12.18 18.53
N GLN A 77 -14.42 -12.62 17.64
CA GLN A 77 -14.18 -12.62 16.20
C GLN A 77 -13.95 -11.19 15.66
N ALA A 78 -14.74 -10.23 16.12
CA ALA A 78 -14.59 -8.84 15.69
C ALA A 78 -13.25 -8.25 16.12
N ILE A 79 -12.86 -8.48 17.39
CA ILE A 79 -11.57 -8.03 17.92
C ILE A 79 -10.40 -8.71 17.20
N GLU A 80 -10.44 -10.04 17.04
CA GLU A 80 -9.37 -10.79 16.34
C GLU A 80 -9.23 -10.34 14.87
N ARG A 81 -10.35 -10.03 14.22
CA ARG A 81 -10.35 -9.47 12.86
C ARG A 81 -9.76 -8.06 12.80
N ALA A 82 -10.06 -7.20 13.78
CA ALA A 82 -9.49 -5.87 13.85
C ALA A 82 -7.97 -5.91 14.06
N LEU A 83 -7.52 -6.76 14.99
CA LEU A 83 -6.10 -7.05 15.22
C LEU A 83 -5.37 -7.54 13.98
N ALA A 84 -6.05 -8.34 13.18
CA ALA A 84 -5.52 -8.79 11.89
C ALA A 84 -5.42 -7.65 10.87
N GLN A 85 -6.32 -6.67 10.90
CA GLN A 85 -6.36 -5.58 9.93
C GLN A 85 -5.50 -4.40 10.34
N GLU A 86 -5.12 -4.31 11.62
CA GLU A 86 -4.28 -3.25 12.15
C GLU A 86 -2.80 -3.56 11.95
N GLY A 87 -2.12 -2.70 11.20
CA GLY A 87 -0.71 -2.81 10.86
C GLY A 87 -0.39 -1.96 9.63
N ALA A 88 0.87 -1.56 9.48
CA ALA A 88 1.31 -0.75 8.34
C ALA A 88 1.03 -1.44 6.98
N LEU A 89 1.01 -2.77 6.97
CA LEU A 89 0.70 -3.58 5.80
C LEU A 89 -0.50 -4.50 6.09
N ARG A 90 -1.53 -4.39 5.25
CA ARG A 90 -2.70 -5.25 5.33
C ARG A 90 -2.42 -6.59 4.66
N LEU A 91 -2.42 -7.67 5.44
CA LEU A 91 -2.27 -9.03 4.94
C LEU A 91 -3.63 -9.68 4.61
N PRO A 92 -3.69 -10.60 3.64
CA PRO A 92 -4.85 -11.45 3.42
C PRO A 92 -5.16 -12.33 4.65
N LEU A 93 -6.45 -12.68 4.84
CA LEU A 93 -6.90 -13.48 5.99
C LEU A 93 -6.20 -14.85 6.08
N HIS A 94 -6.03 -15.55 4.95
CA HIS A 94 -5.38 -16.87 4.93
C HIS A 94 -3.92 -16.79 5.41
N THR A 95 -3.17 -15.75 4.99
CA THR A 95 -1.80 -15.53 5.44
C THR A 95 -1.72 -15.26 6.94
N GLN A 96 -2.73 -14.60 7.52
CA GLN A 96 -2.79 -14.34 8.95
C GLN A 96 -3.10 -15.61 9.76
N GLU A 97 -3.98 -16.47 9.24
CA GLU A 97 -4.23 -17.78 9.81
C GLU A 97 -2.98 -18.65 9.79
N GLU A 98 -2.24 -18.66 8.68
CA GLU A 98 -0.94 -19.33 8.56
C GLU A 98 0.08 -18.76 9.56
N LEU A 99 0.18 -17.43 9.71
CA LEU A 99 1.05 -16.78 10.71
C LEU A 99 0.70 -17.17 12.15
N ARG A 100 -0.60 -17.30 12.46
CA ARG A 100 -1.05 -17.77 13.78
C ARG A 100 -0.64 -19.22 14.01
N ARG A 101 -0.82 -20.10 13.01
CA ARG A 101 -0.38 -21.51 13.10
C ARG A 101 1.13 -21.60 13.28
N LEU A 102 1.90 -20.79 12.56
CA LEU A 102 3.35 -20.73 12.71
C LEU A 102 3.75 -20.31 14.14
N ARG A 103 3.14 -19.26 14.70
CA ARG A 103 3.41 -18.85 16.09
C ARG A 103 3.08 -19.96 17.09
N GLN A 104 1.92 -20.61 16.93
CA GLN A 104 1.51 -21.71 17.78
C GLN A 104 2.46 -22.91 17.68
N ALA A 105 2.90 -23.28 16.47
CA ALA A 105 3.86 -24.36 16.25
C ALA A 105 5.22 -24.05 16.89
N ARG A 106 5.71 -22.80 16.79
CA ARG A 106 6.94 -22.36 17.46
C ARG A 106 6.84 -22.48 18.98
N GLU A 107 5.75 -21.97 19.57
CA GLU A 107 5.52 -22.06 21.01
C GLU A 107 5.41 -23.51 21.48
N GLN A 108 4.68 -24.35 20.75
CA GLN A 108 4.54 -25.76 21.06
C GLN A 108 5.87 -26.51 20.99
N HIS A 109 6.65 -26.31 19.92
CA HIS A 109 7.97 -26.94 19.79
C HIS A 109 8.93 -26.50 20.89
N LEU A 110 8.90 -25.20 21.24
CA LEU A 110 9.71 -24.67 22.34
C LEU A 110 9.34 -25.29 23.68
N GLN A 111 8.05 -25.50 23.95
CA GLN A 111 7.57 -26.15 25.16
C GLN A 111 7.96 -27.64 25.22
N GLU A 112 7.91 -28.35 24.10
CA GLU A 112 8.19 -29.78 24.04
C GLU A 112 9.69 -30.10 24.04
N THR A 113 10.50 -29.32 23.33
CA THR A 113 11.93 -29.60 23.11
C THR A 113 12.88 -28.70 23.90
N GLY A 114 12.37 -27.59 24.46
CA GLY A 114 13.17 -26.60 25.17
C GLY A 114 14.05 -25.72 24.27
N ARG A 115 13.91 -25.81 22.94
CA ARG A 115 14.64 -24.99 21.97
C ARG A 115 13.74 -24.42 20.88
N GLU A 116 14.21 -23.39 20.17
CA GLU A 116 13.49 -22.93 18.98
C GLU A 116 13.60 -23.95 17.83
N PRO A 117 12.51 -24.14 17.04
CA PRO A 117 12.53 -25.03 15.88
C PRO A 117 13.33 -24.42 14.73
N THR A 118 13.94 -25.27 13.91
CA THR A 118 14.57 -24.85 12.65
C THR A 118 13.52 -24.57 11.57
N GLU A 119 13.88 -23.86 10.50
CA GLU A 119 12.95 -23.62 9.37
C GLU A 119 12.50 -24.94 8.73
N GLU A 120 13.37 -25.94 8.65
CA GLU A 120 13.05 -27.28 8.12
C GLU A 120 12.01 -28.00 9.00
N GLU A 121 12.20 -27.97 10.33
CA GLU A 121 11.26 -28.56 11.28
C GLU A 121 9.90 -27.86 11.24
N LEU A 122 9.89 -26.52 11.10
CA LEU A 122 8.65 -25.76 10.94
C LEU A 122 7.93 -26.09 9.62
N ALA A 123 8.67 -26.30 8.54
CA ALA A 123 8.10 -26.68 7.24
C ALA A 123 7.41 -28.04 7.34
N GLU A 124 8.05 -29.02 8.00
CA GLU A 124 7.48 -30.34 8.25
C GLU A 124 6.27 -30.30 9.19
N MET A 125 6.36 -29.58 10.31
CA MET A 125 5.28 -29.47 11.29
C MET A 125 4.01 -28.82 10.72
N LEU A 126 4.18 -27.88 9.78
CA LEU A 126 3.08 -27.13 9.18
C LEU A 126 2.61 -27.72 7.83
N ASP A 127 3.30 -28.75 7.31
CA ASP A 127 3.09 -29.30 5.95
C ASP A 127 3.12 -28.20 4.87
N MET A 128 4.16 -27.37 4.92
CA MET A 128 4.32 -26.20 4.03
C MET A 128 5.63 -26.29 3.24
N LYS A 129 5.60 -25.83 1.99
CA LYS A 129 6.82 -25.72 1.16
C LYS A 129 7.79 -24.69 1.74
N PRO A 130 9.12 -24.91 1.65
CA PRO A 130 10.12 -23.97 2.16
C PRO A 130 9.97 -22.55 1.63
N GLU A 131 9.60 -22.38 0.35
CA GLU A 131 9.42 -21.05 -0.24
C GLU A 131 8.25 -20.31 0.39
N ARG A 132 7.17 -21.01 0.70
CA ARG A 132 6.00 -20.41 1.37
C ARG A 132 6.32 -20.07 2.82
N LEU A 133 7.06 -20.94 3.52
CA LEU A 133 7.53 -20.66 4.87
C LEU A 133 8.40 -19.41 4.90
N HIS A 134 9.33 -19.26 3.95
CA HIS A 134 10.19 -18.09 3.86
C HIS A 134 9.39 -16.79 3.66
N GLN A 135 8.39 -16.80 2.75
CA GLN A 135 7.47 -15.66 2.57
C GLN A 135 6.71 -15.34 3.86
N LEU A 136 6.26 -16.36 4.58
CA LEU A 136 5.53 -16.19 5.83
C LEU A 136 6.42 -15.58 6.93
N LEU A 137 7.66 -16.05 7.05
CA LEU A 137 8.65 -15.52 7.98
C LEU A 137 9.00 -14.07 7.67
N GLN A 138 9.10 -13.69 6.39
CA GLN A 138 9.26 -12.30 5.99
C GLN A 138 8.04 -11.45 6.40
N ALA A 139 6.82 -11.94 6.12
CA ALA A 139 5.59 -11.25 6.51
C ALA A 139 5.47 -11.10 8.03
N ALA A 140 6.01 -12.04 8.82
CA ALA A 140 6.00 -12.01 10.27
C ALA A 140 6.87 -10.89 10.88
N ARG A 141 7.90 -10.40 10.16
CA ARG A 141 8.84 -9.39 10.67
C ARG A 141 8.20 -8.02 10.91
N GLY A 142 7.05 -7.75 10.30
CA GLY A 142 6.34 -6.47 10.44
C GLY A 142 7.12 -5.30 9.82
N ALA A 143 6.50 -4.12 9.82
CA ALA A 143 7.18 -2.88 9.46
C ALA A 143 7.87 -2.29 10.69
N VAL A 144 9.10 -1.81 10.50
CA VAL A 144 9.89 -1.12 11.54
C VAL A 144 9.75 0.39 11.33
N SER A 145 9.71 1.16 12.42
CA SER A 145 9.63 2.62 12.33
C SER A 145 10.93 3.21 11.80
N LEU A 146 10.84 4.14 10.85
CA LEU A 146 12.00 4.90 10.38
C LEU A 146 12.59 5.80 11.46
N SER A 147 11.77 6.24 12.42
CA SER A 147 12.21 7.05 13.56
C SER A 147 12.77 6.21 14.72
N GLN A 148 13.00 4.91 14.50
CA GLN A 148 13.66 4.10 15.51
C GLN A 148 15.13 4.55 15.59
N PRO A 149 15.64 4.91 16.79
CA PRO A 149 17.04 5.29 16.95
C PRO A 149 17.96 4.09 16.68
N VAL A 150 19.06 4.35 15.98
CA VAL A 150 20.10 3.40 15.65
C VAL A 150 21.43 3.97 16.17
N GLY A 151 21.94 3.42 17.27
CA GLY A 151 23.13 3.96 17.92
C GLY A 151 22.81 5.16 18.82
N ASP A 152 23.77 6.07 18.98
CA ASP A 152 23.68 7.16 19.95
C ASP A 152 22.95 8.41 19.42
N ASP A 153 23.01 8.69 18.10
CA ASP A 153 22.47 9.95 17.54
C ASP A 153 21.67 9.81 16.22
N ASP A 154 21.71 8.67 15.52
CA ASP A 154 21.09 8.54 14.18
C ASP A 154 19.72 7.84 14.24
N GLU A 155 18.79 8.24 13.36
CA GLU A 155 17.53 7.51 13.13
C GLU A 155 17.68 6.50 11.97
N LEU A 156 16.92 5.39 12.01
CA LEU A 156 16.94 4.38 10.94
C LEU A 156 16.63 4.99 9.55
N GLY A 157 15.76 6.00 9.50
CA GLY A 157 15.41 6.72 8.28
C GLY A 157 16.58 7.47 7.64
N GLU A 158 17.53 7.94 8.42
CA GLU A 158 18.70 8.69 7.92
C GLU A 158 19.71 7.77 7.24
N LEU A 159 19.70 6.48 7.61
CA LEU A 159 20.58 5.45 7.03
C LEU A 159 20.04 4.88 5.71
N ILE A 160 18.78 5.16 5.37
CA ILE A 160 18.17 4.65 4.14
C ILE A 160 18.44 5.63 3.00
N ALA A 161 19.23 5.18 2.03
CA ALA A 161 19.41 5.91 0.78
C ALA A 161 18.05 6.02 0.05
N LEU A 162 17.59 7.24 -0.17
CA LEU A 162 16.44 7.49 -1.03
C LEU A 162 16.88 7.29 -2.49
N ASP A 163 16.06 6.63 -3.31
CA ASP A 163 16.23 6.54 -4.77
C ASP A 163 16.01 7.90 -5.49
N ALA A 164 16.09 9.00 -4.75
CA ALA A 164 16.02 10.33 -5.30
C ALA A 164 17.33 10.66 -6.05
N PRO A 165 17.26 11.32 -7.22
CA PRO A 165 18.46 11.77 -7.91
C PRO A 165 19.27 12.67 -6.98
N GLY A 166 20.55 12.35 -6.80
CA GLY A 166 21.43 13.18 -5.96
C GLY A 166 21.63 14.58 -6.56
N PRO A 167 22.17 15.54 -5.78
CA PRO A 167 22.39 16.91 -6.25
C PRO A 167 23.24 17.00 -7.52
N PHE A 168 24.19 16.07 -7.69
CA PHE A 168 25.01 15.97 -8.90
C PHE A 168 24.20 15.53 -10.12
N GLU A 169 23.31 14.54 -9.97
CA GLU A 169 22.43 14.10 -11.06
C GLU A 169 21.42 15.18 -11.44
N GLU A 170 20.89 15.93 -10.47
CA GLU A 170 20.02 17.07 -10.73
C GLU A 170 20.74 18.18 -11.49
N ALA A 171 21.97 18.53 -11.06
CA ALA A 171 22.80 19.50 -11.76
C ALA A 171 23.15 19.04 -13.18
N ALA A 172 23.49 17.76 -13.37
CA ALA A 172 23.75 17.18 -14.69
C ALA A 172 22.51 17.21 -15.59
N ARG A 173 21.32 16.90 -15.06
CA ARG A 173 20.04 17.01 -15.79
C ARG A 173 19.73 18.46 -16.18
N HIS A 174 20.00 19.42 -15.29
CA HIS A 174 19.82 20.84 -15.58
C HIS A 174 20.77 21.31 -16.69
N ALA A 175 22.06 20.99 -16.58
CA ALA A 175 23.06 21.32 -17.59
C ALA A 175 22.76 20.67 -18.95
N LEU A 176 22.25 19.44 -18.96
CA LEU A 176 21.79 18.77 -20.18
C LEU A 176 20.61 19.51 -20.82
N ARG A 177 19.63 19.96 -20.02
CA ARG A 177 18.48 20.74 -20.52
C ARG A 177 18.93 22.05 -21.15
N GLU A 178 19.85 22.78 -20.51
CA GLU A 178 20.40 24.03 -21.06
C GLU A 178 21.16 23.77 -22.37
N ALA A 179 22.04 22.76 -22.40
CA ALA A 179 22.78 22.40 -23.61
C ALA A 179 21.85 21.98 -24.76
N LEU A 180 20.76 21.31 -24.44
CA LEU A 180 19.74 20.91 -25.41
C LEU A 180 18.96 22.11 -25.95
N GLU A 181 18.58 23.05 -25.07
CA GLU A 181 17.87 24.26 -25.47
C GLU A 181 18.75 25.18 -26.34
N ASP A 182 20.03 25.32 -25.98
CA ASP A 182 21.04 25.99 -26.80
C ASP A 182 21.17 25.35 -28.19
N ALA A 183 21.22 24.01 -28.26
CA ALA A 183 21.30 23.30 -29.53
C ALA A 183 20.03 23.51 -30.38
N LEU A 184 18.85 23.50 -29.77
CA LEU A 184 17.57 23.74 -30.44
C LEU A 184 17.43 25.20 -30.92
N SER A 185 17.99 26.18 -30.19
CA SER A 185 17.97 27.59 -30.59
C SER A 185 18.69 27.87 -31.92
N THR A 186 19.62 26.99 -32.32
CA THR A 186 20.36 27.09 -33.58
C THR A 186 19.62 26.49 -34.79
N LEU A 187 18.46 25.87 -34.58
CA LEU A 187 17.56 25.38 -35.63
C LEU A 187 16.56 26.47 -36.04
N GLY A 188 15.87 26.27 -37.15
CA GLY A 188 14.73 27.13 -37.48
C GLY A 188 13.63 26.99 -36.43
N ALA A 189 12.91 28.08 -36.12
CA ALA A 189 11.85 28.09 -35.11
C ALA A 189 10.80 26.98 -35.31
N ARG A 190 10.49 26.63 -36.56
CA ARG A 190 9.57 25.54 -36.92
C ARG A 190 10.16 24.15 -36.66
N GLU A 191 11.45 23.96 -36.92
CA GLU A 191 12.16 22.69 -36.69
C GLU A 191 12.31 22.43 -35.20
N ALA A 192 12.74 23.43 -34.43
CA ALA A 192 12.89 23.34 -32.98
C ALA A 192 11.56 22.97 -32.31
N ARG A 193 10.45 23.59 -32.71
CA ARG A 193 9.12 23.31 -32.16
C ARG A 193 8.63 21.89 -32.48
N VAL A 194 8.87 21.39 -33.69
CA VAL A 194 8.55 20.00 -34.05
C VAL A 194 9.37 19.01 -33.22
N VAL A 195 10.66 19.28 -32.96
CA VAL A 195 11.50 18.44 -32.10
C VAL A 195 11.02 18.46 -30.65
N ARG A 196 10.65 19.65 -30.11
CA ARG A 196 10.12 19.80 -28.75
C ARG A 196 8.87 18.97 -28.52
N LEU A 197 7.89 19.08 -29.42
CA LEU A 197 6.63 18.33 -29.33
C LEU A 197 6.85 16.83 -29.54
N TYR A 198 7.69 16.43 -30.50
CA TYR A 198 7.92 15.01 -30.77
C TYR A 198 8.56 14.26 -29.60
N PHE A 199 9.48 14.91 -28.88
CA PHE A 199 10.17 14.31 -27.72
C PHE A 199 9.56 14.73 -26.37
N GLY A 200 8.51 15.55 -26.35
CA GLY A 200 7.88 16.02 -25.11
C GLY A 200 8.78 16.88 -24.24
N LEU A 201 9.63 17.69 -24.85
CA LEU A 201 10.62 18.52 -24.13
C LEU A 201 10.02 19.77 -23.48
N GLU A 202 8.77 20.11 -23.80
CA GLU A 202 8.08 21.31 -23.32
C GLU A 202 7.07 21.00 -22.21
N ASP A 203 6.23 19.98 -22.41
CA ASP A 203 5.13 19.59 -21.51
C ASP A 203 5.27 18.16 -20.95
N GLY A 204 6.37 17.46 -21.27
CA GLY A 204 6.61 16.09 -20.84
C GLY A 204 5.85 15.03 -21.63
N GLN A 205 5.06 15.41 -22.65
CA GLN A 205 4.27 14.47 -23.47
C GLN A 205 4.83 14.39 -24.89
N ALA A 206 5.17 13.18 -25.33
CA ALA A 206 5.60 12.94 -26.70
C ALA A 206 4.39 12.86 -27.64
N TYR A 207 4.31 13.77 -28.60
CA TYR A 207 3.23 13.79 -29.60
C TYR A 207 3.56 12.93 -30.82
N THR A 208 2.55 12.30 -31.40
CA THR A 208 2.71 11.53 -32.65
C THR A 208 2.89 12.46 -33.85
N LEU A 209 3.57 11.98 -34.91
CA LEU A 209 3.75 12.73 -36.16
C LEU A 209 2.42 13.19 -36.80
N LYS A 210 1.31 12.50 -36.49
CA LYS A 210 -0.02 12.86 -36.99
C LYS A 210 -0.56 14.06 -36.21
N GLU A 211 -0.52 14.02 -34.88
CA GLU A 211 -0.99 15.11 -34.02
C GLU A 211 -0.20 16.41 -34.26
N ILE A 212 1.12 16.30 -34.40
CA ILE A 212 1.98 17.44 -34.79
C ILE A 212 1.61 17.93 -36.20
N GLY A 213 1.28 17.02 -37.12
CA GLY A 213 0.83 17.38 -38.47
C GLY A 213 -0.46 18.19 -38.46
N ASP A 214 -1.42 17.78 -37.64
CA ASP A 214 -2.70 18.45 -37.47
C ASP A 214 -2.52 19.87 -36.89
N GLU A 215 -1.62 20.06 -35.91
CA GLU A 215 -1.30 21.37 -35.32
C GLU A 215 -0.60 22.32 -36.31
N PHE A 216 0.34 21.82 -37.11
CA PHE A 216 1.09 22.64 -38.08
C PHE A 216 0.42 22.75 -39.45
N HIS A 217 -0.78 22.18 -39.61
CA HIS A 217 -1.51 22.04 -40.88
C HIS A 217 -0.64 21.44 -42.00
N LEU A 218 0.11 20.40 -41.67
CA LEU A 218 1.01 19.69 -42.57
C LEU A 218 0.68 18.20 -42.62
N THR A 219 1.03 17.55 -43.73
CA THR A 219 0.94 16.09 -43.80
C THR A 219 1.93 15.43 -42.84
N ARG A 220 1.57 14.24 -42.33
CA ARG A 220 2.44 13.41 -41.49
C ARG A 220 3.84 13.21 -42.08
N GLU A 221 3.93 12.96 -43.38
CA GLU A 221 5.22 12.75 -44.05
C GLU A 221 6.04 14.05 -44.12
N ARG A 222 5.38 15.21 -44.22
CA ARG A 222 6.10 16.50 -44.17
C ARG A 222 6.69 16.78 -42.79
N ILE A 223 5.97 16.48 -41.70
CA ILE A 223 6.53 16.56 -40.33
C ILE A 223 7.70 15.60 -40.15
N ARG A 224 7.61 14.37 -40.70
CA ARG A 224 8.72 13.41 -40.67
C ARG A 224 9.97 13.92 -41.37
N GLN A 225 9.82 14.60 -42.51
CA GLN A 225 10.94 15.23 -43.22
C GLN A 225 11.60 16.33 -42.38
N ILE A 226 10.80 17.25 -41.82
CA ILE A 226 11.27 18.33 -40.95
C ILE A 226 12.03 17.75 -39.75
N LEU A 227 11.49 16.72 -39.10
CA LEU A 227 12.15 16.06 -37.97
C LEU A 227 13.50 15.44 -38.38
N ARG A 228 13.58 14.79 -39.54
CA ARG A 228 14.85 14.23 -40.05
C ARG A 228 15.87 15.31 -40.38
N GLU A 229 15.43 16.42 -40.98
CA GLU A 229 16.28 17.57 -41.30
C GLU A 229 16.83 18.20 -40.00
N ALA A 230 15.97 18.42 -39.00
CA ALA A 230 16.34 18.92 -37.69
C ALA A 230 17.35 18.00 -36.97
N LEU A 231 17.10 16.68 -36.94
CA LEU A 231 18.02 15.71 -36.34
C LEU A 231 19.36 15.65 -37.08
N ARG A 232 19.35 15.77 -38.41
CA ARG A 232 20.57 15.82 -39.22
C ARG A 232 21.38 17.09 -38.94
N ALA A 233 20.71 18.22 -38.74
CA ALA A 233 21.35 19.47 -38.36
C ALA A 233 21.95 19.41 -36.93
N LEU A 234 21.25 18.79 -35.98
CA LEU A 234 21.78 18.53 -34.62
C LEU A 234 22.95 17.53 -34.61
N ALA A 235 22.97 16.57 -35.54
CA ALA A 235 24.04 15.60 -35.68
C ALA A 235 25.36 16.17 -36.24
N HIS A 236 25.39 17.44 -36.67
CA HIS A 236 26.59 18.09 -37.18
C HIS A 236 27.69 18.16 -36.08
N PRO A 237 28.97 17.86 -36.37
CA PRO A 237 30.03 17.71 -35.37
C PRO A 237 30.17 18.89 -34.38
N ALA A 238 29.92 20.12 -34.84
CA ALA A 238 29.98 21.33 -34.02
C ALA A 238 28.90 21.36 -32.90
N ARG A 239 27.69 20.83 -33.17
CA ARG A 239 26.58 20.78 -32.22
C ARG A 239 26.60 19.48 -31.40
N ARG A 240 26.94 18.37 -32.07
CA ARG A 240 27.09 17.05 -31.47
C ARG A 240 28.12 17.02 -30.34
N ARG A 241 29.27 17.70 -30.48
CA ARG A 241 30.30 17.72 -29.43
C ARG A 241 29.76 18.20 -28.07
N ARG A 242 28.92 19.25 -28.07
CA ARG A 242 28.32 19.80 -26.84
C ARG A 242 27.35 18.84 -26.15
N LEU A 243 26.61 18.04 -26.93
CA LEU A 243 25.65 17.07 -26.40
C LEU A 243 26.32 15.73 -26.06
N GLN A 244 27.44 15.38 -26.69
CA GLN A 244 28.19 14.15 -26.42
C GLN A 244 28.84 14.11 -25.04
N GLU A 245 29.17 15.27 -24.47
CA GLU A 245 29.72 15.38 -23.11
C GLU A 245 28.77 14.80 -22.06
N PHE A 246 27.46 14.79 -22.33
CA PHE A 246 26.42 14.25 -21.44
C PHE A 246 26.02 12.79 -21.74
N ILE A 247 26.59 12.16 -22.77
CA ILE A 247 26.34 10.73 -23.11
C ILE A 247 27.38 9.81 -22.44
N HIS A 248 28.51 10.37 -22.00
CA HIS A 248 29.63 9.66 -21.37
C HIS A 248 29.82 10.00 -19.87
N ALA A 249 28.93 10.80 -19.30
CA ALA A 249 28.85 11.08 -17.87
C ALA A 249 27.72 10.25 -17.25
#